data_AF-A0A2R6AEQ6-F1
#
_entry.id   AF-A0A2R6AEQ6-F1
#
_cell.length_a   1.000
_cell.length_b   1.000
_cell.length_c   1.000
_cell.angle_alpha   90.00
_cell.angle_beta   90.00
_cell.angle_gamma   90.00
#
_symmetry.space_group_name_H-M   'P 1'
#
loop_
_entity.id
_entity.type
_entity.pdbx_description
1 polymer ?
#
loop_
_entity_poly.entity_id
_entity_poly.type
_entity_poly.pdbx_seq_one_letter_code
_entity_poly.pdbx_strand_id
1 'polypeptide(L)' 'MDKVREIAIYKVSKPFTPDKELYKSLRELKVGKSFLESMKTDAVNCPMVGGESPALKCLTCPYFVRRVKGYIHCRYAL' A
#
# COMPACT_ATOMS: atom_id res chain seq x y z
N MET A 1 4.94 -20.67 10.68
CA MET A 1 4.44 -19.28 10.82
C MET A 1 5.18 -18.44 9.82
N ASP A 2 4.51 -17.99 8.76
CA ASP A 2 5.12 -17.09 7.78
C ASP A 2 5.56 -15.80 8.48
N LYS A 3 6.86 -15.49 8.41
CA LYS A 3 7.38 -14.24 8.96
C LYS A 3 6.83 -13.08 8.13
N VAL A 4 6.27 -12.08 8.80
CA VAL A 4 5.78 -10.85 8.17
C VAL A 4 6.28 -9.64 8.94
N ARG A 5 6.63 -8.57 8.21
CA ARG A 5 7.01 -7.28 8.77
C ARG A 5 5.77 -6.39 8.83
N GLU A 6 5.55 -5.74 9.97
CA GLU A 6 4.51 -4.73 10.12
C GLU A 6 5.10 -3.35 9.79
N ILE A 7 4.52 -2.67 8.80
CA ILE A 7 4.95 -1.34 8.36
C ILE A 7 3.83 -0.37 8.71
N ALA A 8 4.12 0.60 9.58
CA ALA A 8 3.15 1.62 9.98
C ALA A 8 2.75 2.50 8.80
N ILE A 9 1.44 2.72 8.67
CA ILE A 9 0.87 3.68 7.74
C ILE A 9 0.84 5.05 8.42
N TYR A 10 1.32 6.07 7.73
CA TYR A 10 1.20 7.46 8.14
C TYR A 10 0.45 8.26 7.07
N LYS A 11 -0.09 9.41 7.48
CA LYS A 11 -0.84 10.31 6.60
C LYS A 11 0.08 11.37 6.01
N VAL A 12 -0.03 11.57 4.71
CA VAL A 12 0.60 12.69 3.99
C VAL A 12 -0.44 13.75 3.64
N SER A 13 0.00 15.02 3.55
CA SER A 13 -0.86 16.16 3.25
C SER A 13 -1.34 16.17 1.80
N LYS A 14 -0.49 15.74 0.86
CA LYS A 14 -0.80 15.70 -0.57
C LYS A 14 -1.28 14.30 -0.96
N PRO A 15 -2.51 14.14 -1.48
CA PRO A 15 -2.98 12.86 -1.98
C PRO A 15 -2.13 12.36 -3.14
N PHE A 16 -1.80 11.08 -3.13
CA PHE A 16 -1.19 10.38 -4.25
C PHE A 16 -2.21 10.17 -5.37
N THR A 17 -1.83 10.59 -6.58
CA THR A 17 -2.57 10.32 -7.81
C THR A 17 -1.92 9.15 -8.53
N PRO A 18 -2.56 7.98 -8.62
CA PRO A 18 -2.03 6.86 -9.37
C PRO A 18 -1.99 7.20 -10.87
N ASP A 19 -0.94 6.74 -11.55
CA ASP A 19 -0.89 6.75 -13.01
C ASP A 19 -1.94 5.80 -13.62
N LYS A 20 -2.06 5.84 -14.96
CA LYS A 20 -3.10 5.10 -15.69
C LYS A 20 -2.97 3.58 -15.53
N GLU A 21 -1.74 3.06 -15.47
CA GLU A 21 -1.50 1.62 -15.36
C GLU A 21 -1.84 1.14 -13.96
N LEU A 22 -1.31 1.81 -12.94
CA LEU A 22 -1.61 1.50 -11.54
C LEU A 22 -3.11 1.64 -11.26
N TYR A 23 -3.77 2.66 -11.81
CA TYR A 23 -5.20 2.84 -11.65
C TYR A 23 -6.01 1.68 -12.27
N LYS A 24 -5.57 1.15 -13.42
CA LYS A 24 -6.18 -0.03 -14.03
C LYS A 24 -6.01 -1.26 -13.14
N SER A 25 -4.79 -1.54 -12.69
CA SER A 25 -4.52 -2.67 -11.79
C SER A 25 -5.32 -2.59 -10.48
N LEU A 26 -5.47 -1.39 -9.91
CA LEU A 26 -6.27 -1.18 -8.70
C LEU A 26 -7.77 -1.46 -8.91
N ARG A 27 -8.31 -1.16 -10.10
CA ARG A 27 -9.70 -1.50 -10.44
C ARG A 27 -9.92 -3.01 -10.57
N GLU A 28 -8.90 -3.75 -11.00
CA GLU A 28 -8.97 -5.20 -11.14
C GLU A 28 -9.03 -5.94 -9.79
N LEU A 29 -8.57 -5.30 -8.70
CA LEU A 29 -8.59 -5.85 -7.34
C LEU A 29 -10.00 -5.99 -6.73
N LYS A 30 -11.06 -5.55 -7.42
CA LYS A 30 -12.46 -5.56 -6.93
C LYS A 30 -12.65 -4.89 -5.56
N VAL A 31 -11.78 -3.94 -5.21
CA VAL A 31 -11.88 -3.14 -3.99
C VAL A 31 -12.78 -1.93 -4.20
N GLY A 32 -13.49 -1.52 -3.15
CA GLY A 32 -14.41 -0.39 -3.20
C GLY A 32 -13.70 0.94 -3.51
N LYS A 33 -14.35 1.80 -4.30
CA LYS A 33 -13.83 3.13 -4.66
C LYS A 33 -13.52 3.98 -3.42
N SER A 34 -14.42 3.99 -2.43
CA SER A 34 -14.23 4.74 -1.17
C SER A 34 -12.97 4.31 -0.40
N PHE A 35 -12.67 3.01 -0.39
CA PHE A 35 -11.47 2.48 0.22
C PHE A 35 -10.21 2.99 -0.49
N LEU A 36 -10.17 2.94 -1.83
CA LEU A 36 -9.06 3.48 -2.61
C LEU A 36 -8.87 4.98 -2.39
N GLU A 37 -9.96 5.76 -2.34
CA GLU A 37 -9.89 7.20 -2.06
C GLU A 37 -9.32 7.49 -0.67
N SER A 38 -9.74 6.75 0.36
CA SER A 38 -9.23 6.92 1.73
C SER A 38 -7.72 6.66 1.87
N MET A 39 -7.18 5.84 0.96
CA MET A 39 -5.77 5.45 0.92
C MET A 39 -4.88 6.40 0.11
N LYS A 40 -5.45 7.38 -0.62
CA LYS A 40 -4.62 8.31 -1.41
C LYS A 40 -3.68 9.14 -0.52
N THR A 41 -4.05 9.37 0.73
CA THR A 41 -3.20 10.07 1.71
C THR A 41 -2.41 9.12 2.61
N ASP A 42 -2.49 7.81 2.40
CA ASP A 42 -1.73 6.83 3.17
C ASP A 42 -0.36 6.59 2.53
N ALA A 43 0.70 6.69 3.33
CA ALA A 43 2.07 6.39 2.96
C ALA A 43 2.72 5.42 3.95
N VAL A 44 3.77 4.76 3.50
CA VAL A 44 4.57 3.81 4.28
C VAL A 44 6.05 4.00 3.97
N ASN A 45 6.92 3.65 4.92
CA ASN A 45 8.35 3.51 4.65
C ASN A 45 8.61 2.12 4.07
N CYS A 46 8.65 2.02 2.74
CA CYS A 46 8.78 0.77 2.02
C CYS A 46 10.23 0.26 2.07
N PRO A 47 10.47 -0.97 2.58
CA PRO A 47 11.82 -1.53 2.68
C PRO A 47 12.43 -1.88 1.32
N MET A 48 11.60 -2.18 0.31
CA MET A 48 12.07 -2.48 -1.05
C MET A 48 12.54 -1.22 -1.80
N VAL A 49 11.85 -0.10 -1.58
CA VAL A 49 12.17 1.19 -2.23
C VAL A 49 13.22 1.96 -1.42
N GLY A 50 13.34 1.70 -0.11
CA GLY A 50 14.26 2.39 0.78
C GLY A 50 13.76 3.76 1.25
N GLY A 51 12.44 4.00 1.25
CA GLY A 51 11.88 5.30 1.61
C GLY A 51 10.35 5.37 1.56
N GLU A 52 9.83 6.60 1.58
CA GLU A 52 8.39 6.87 1.48
C GLU A 52 7.80 6.29 0.18
N SER A 53 6.70 5.57 0.32
CA SER A 53 5.93 5.04 -0.80
C SER A 53 4.44 5.12 -0.48
N PRO A 54 3.57 5.48 -1.45
CA PRO A 54 2.13 5.44 -1.26
C PRO A 54 1.66 4.03 -0.90
N ALA A 55 0.89 3.90 0.18
CA ALA A 55 0.34 2.63 0.64
C ALA A 55 -0.56 1.96 -0.42
N LEU A 56 -1.15 2.77 -1.31
CA LEU A 56 -1.93 2.32 -2.45
C LEU A 56 -1.15 1.34 -3.35
N LYS A 57 0.16 1.58 -3.56
CA LYS A 57 1.03 0.73 -4.38
C LYS A 57 1.23 -0.65 -3.77
N CYS A 58 1.05 -0.79 -2.46
CA CYS A 58 1.16 -2.09 -1.80
C CYS A 58 0.03 -3.02 -2.24
N LEU A 59 -1.17 -2.53 -2.59
CA LEU A 59 -2.28 -3.39 -2.98
C LEU A 59 -2.00 -4.24 -4.23
N THR A 60 -1.08 -3.79 -5.09
CA THR A 60 -0.65 -4.48 -6.30
C THR A 60 0.76 -5.06 -6.17
N CYS A 61 1.37 -5.01 -4.98
CA CYS A 61 2.73 -5.46 -4.74
C CYS A 61 2.77 -6.97 -4.45
N PRO A 62 3.68 -7.77 -5.05
CA PRO A 62 3.78 -9.21 -4.81
C PRO A 62 4.19 -9.58 -3.36
N TYR A 63 4.70 -8.62 -2.60
CA TYR A 63 5.12 -8.80 -1.20
C TYR A 63 4.06 -8.34 -0.19
N PHE A 64 2.94 -7.78 -0.66
CA PHE A 64 1.84 -7.41 0.21
C PHE A 64 1.11 -8.66 0.69
N VAL A 65 0.85 -8.72 2.00
CA VAL A 65 0.10 -9.81 2.62
C VAL A 65 -1.30 -9.32 2.98
N ARG A 66 -1.39 -8.23 3.77
CA ARG A 66 -2.66 -7.63 4.19
C ARG A 66 -2.43 -6.27 4.84
N ARG A 67 -3.52 -5.50 4.97
CA ARG A 67 -3.59 -4.29 5.79
C ARG A 67 -4.38 -4.60 7.06
N VAL A 68 -3.85 -4.28 8.23
CA VAL A 68 -4.52 -4.48 9.53
C VAL A 68 -4.28 -3.26 10.42
N LYS A 69 -5.36 -2.62 10.90
CA LYS A 69 -5.34 -1.56 11.94
C LYS A 69 -4.23 -0.50 11.77
N GLY A 70 -4.02 0.01 10.56
CA GLY A 70 -3.00 1.03 10.30
C GLY A 70 -1.61 0.50 9.97
N TYR A 71 -1.46 -0.81 9.77
CA TYR A 71 -0.21 -1.44 9.37
C TYR A 71 -0.38 -2.19 8.04
N ILE A 72 0.68 -2.20 7.24
CA ILE A 72 0.84 -3.10 6.11
C ILE A 72 1.74 -4.26 6.53
N HIS A 73 1.23 -5.48 6.39
CA HIS A 73 2.02 -6.69 6.53
C HIS A 73 2.71 -6.97 5.20
N CYS A 74 4.04 -6.95 5.23
CA CYS A 74 4.91 -7.11 4.08
C CYS A 74 5.89 -8.25 4.30
N ARG A 75 6.13 -9.07 3.27
CA ARG A 75 7.07 -10.20 3.32
C ARG A 75 8.39 -9.96 2.59
N TYR A 76 8.65 -8.74 2.15
CA TYR A 76 9.89 -8.43 1.42
C TYR A 76 11.12 -8.66 2.32
N ALA A 77 12.06 -9.47 1.82
CA ALA A 77 13.35 -9.80 2.46
C ALA A 77 13.23 -10.39 3.87
N LEU A 78 12.37 -11.41 4.05
CA LEU A 78 12.17 -12.18 5.30
C LEU A 78 12.44 -13.68 5.12
#